data_AF-A0A067JVE9-F1
#
_entry.id   AF-A0A067JVE9-F1
#
_cell.length_a   1.000
_cell.length_b   1.000
_cell.length_c   1.000
_cell.angle_alpha   90.00
_cell.angle_beta   90.00
_cell.angle_gamma   90.00
#
_symmetry.space_group_name_H-M   'P 1'
#
loop_
_entity.id
_entity.type
_entity.pdbx_description
1 polymer ?
#
loop_
_entity_poly.entity_id
_entity_poly.type
_entity_poly.pdbx_seq_one_letter_code
_entity_poly.pdbx_strand_id
1 'polypeptide(L)'
;MLRCVKLWAKRRGVYGNLNGFLGGVHLAILAAFVCQYYPDASVSALISNFFNTFATWPWPTPVVLQDGMLTAGAVIETQSFMPIRLPCSPHDCHSNITRSTFYKIRIEFLRGHRLTKDILKPDPGWSSIFEPFPYSKQYTRFVKIYLSAPDQDELGDWVGWVKSRFRCLLLKLEELQGFCDPNPMEYVDMDVLEPNVVFYWGLNPSKSSFTNVKFVEEDFLRNLYSGYHGIHRKMELSIVQAFELPKNAQFNNANGKNTKAYWKIVDNEQRTPTYSQHLPNYFVGYAATNGDTKYPSAGS
;
A
#
# COMPACT_ATOMS: atom_id res chain seq x y z
N MET A 1 10.44 -10.21 14.59
CA MET A 1 9.01 -9.83 14.58
C MET A 1 8.62 -8.90 13.42
N LEU A 2 9.10 -7.64 13.34
CA LEU A 2 8.65 -6.67 12.33
C LEU A 2 8.74 -7.17 10.87
N ARG A 3 9.80 -7.90 10.51
CA ARG A 3 9.94 -8.52 9.18
C ARG A 3 8.78 -9.47 8.86
N CYS A 4 8.35 -10.29 9.83
CA CYS A 4 7.24 -11.23 9.70
C CYS A 4 5.91 -10.48 9.53
N VAL A 5 5.65 -9.49 10.39
CA VAL A 5 4.43 -8.66 10.30
C VAL A 5 4.37 -7.91 8.96
N LYS A 6 5.48 -7.35 8.49
CA LYS A 6 5.54 -6.68 7.19
C LYS A 6 5.28 -7.65 6.03
N LEU A 7 5.82 -8.86 6.10
CA LEU A 7 5.56 -9.91 5.11
C LEU A 7 4.07 -10.31 5.10
N TRP A 8 3.50 -10.56 6.28
CA TRP A 8 2.07 -10.83 6.44
C TRP A 8 1.23 -9.70 5.83
N ALA A 9 1.47 -8.46 6.21
CA ALA A 9 0.68 -7.32 5.74
C ALA A 9 0.71 -7.18 4.21
N LYS A 10 1.89 -7.39 3.59
CA LYS A 10 2.02 -7.42 2.13
C LYS A 10 1.25 -8.57 1.50
N ARG A 11 1.43 -9.80 2.00
CA ARG A 11 0.76 -11.00 1.47
C ARG A 11 -0.76 -10.90 1.61
N ARG A 12 -1.25 -10.34 2.70
CA ARG A 12 -2.67 -10.21 3.02
C ARG A 12 -3.32 -8.94 2.44
N GLY A 13 -2.59 -8.14 1.67
CA GLY A 13 -3.14 -6.95 1.02
C GLY A 13 -3.61 -5.88 2.01
N VAL A 14 -2.91 -5.74 3.15
CA VAL A 14 -3.16 -4.74 4.20
C VAL A 14 -1.92 -3.87 4.47
N TYR A 15 -1.04 -3.74 3.47
CA TYR A 15 0.15 -2.89 3.48
C TYR A 15 0.06 -1.84 2.38
N GLY A 16 0.26 -0.56 2.73
CA GLY A 16 0.29 0.56 1.79
C GLY A 16 -0.52 1.75 2.28
N ASN A 17 0.15 2.77 2.82
CA ASN A 17 -0.53 3.95 3.35
C ASN A 17 -1.33 4.72 2.28
N LEU A 18 -0.83 4.80 1.05
CA LEU A 18 -1.55 5.48 -0.04
C LEU A 18 -2.86 4.76 -0.42
N ASN A 19 -2.95 3.45 -0.20
CA ASN A 19 -4.14 2.64 -0.41
C ASN A 19 -5.06 2.59 0.83
N GLY A 20 -4.82 3.44 1.84
CA GLY A 20 -5.60 3.45 3.07
C GLY A 20 -5.30 2.27 4.01
N PHE A 21 -4.12 1.65 3.90
CA PHE A 21 -3.70 0.56 4.79
C PHE A 21 -2.52 0.94 5.70
N LEU A 22 -1.98 -0.04 6.43
CA LEU A 22 -0.85 0.14 7.32
C LEU A 22 0.43 0.42 6.50
N GLY A 23 1.10 1.54 6.81
CA GLY A 23 2.42 1.85 6.30
C GLY A 23 3.54 1.14 7.10
N GLY A 24 4.78 1.27 6.63
CA GLY A 24 5.93 0.68 7.33
C GLY A 24 6.10 1.20 8.76
N VAL A 25 5.89 2.50 8.96
CA VAL A 25 5.96 3.14 10.28
C VAL A 25 4.82 2.67 11.19
N HIS A 26 3.58 2.55 10.69
CA HIS A 26 2.46 2.00 11.45
C HIS A 26 2.80 0.59 11.98
N LEU A 27 3.28 -0.31 11.11
CA LEU A 27 3.66 -1.66 11.53
C LEU A 27 4.82 -1.69 12.51
N ALA A 28 5.79 -0.77 12.38
CA ALA A 28 6.91 -0.65 13.31
C ALA A 28 6.44 -0.26 14.71
N ILE A 29 5.52 0.71 14.82
CA ILE A 29 4.95 1.15 16.10
C ILE A 29 4.12 0.03 16.72
N LEU A 30 3.22 -0.59 15.95
CA LEU A 30 2.41 -1.70 16.44
C LEU A 30 3.29 -2.87 16.92
N ALA A 31 4.38 -3.18 16.21
CA ALA A 31 5.33 -4.20 16.63
C ALA A 31 6.11 -3.79 17.89
N ALA A 32 6.59 -2.55 17.96
CA ALA A 32 7.31 -2.02 19.12
C ALA A 32 6.43 -2.02 20.38
N PHE A 33 5.16 -1.65 20.26
CA PHE A 33 4.18 -1.70 21.35
C PHE A 33 4.13 -3.11 21.96
N VAL A 34 3.99 -4.14 21.13
CA VAL A 34 3.95 -5.53 21.60
C VAL A 34 5.28 -5.95 22.22
N CYS A 35 6.42 -5.57 21.63
CA CYS A 35 7.73 -5.85 22.22
C CYS A 35 7.91 -5.23 23.61
N GLN A 36 7.39 -4.02 23.84
CA GLN A 36 7.45 -3.34 25.15
C GLN A 36 6.63 -4.09 26.22
N TYR A 37 5.48 -4.65 25.85
CA TYR A 37 4.63 -5.42 26.76
C TYR A 37 5.14 -6.84 27.04
N TYR A 38 5.96 -7.41 26.15
CA TYR A 38 6.45 -8.80 26.25
C TYR A 38 7.96 -8.87 25.99
N PRO A 39 8.81 -8.29 26.87
CA PRO A 39 10.24 -8.13 26.61
C PRO A 39 11.00 -9.46 26.47
N ASP A 40 10.61 -10.48 27.24
CA ASP A 40 11.29 -11.79 27.28
C ASP A 40 10.64 -12.84 26.34
N ALA A 41 9.65 -12.44 25.54
CA ALA A 41 8.94 -13.36 24.67
C ALA A 41 9.77 -13.79 23.45
N SER A 42 9.67 -15.07 23.10
CA SER A 42 10.24 -15.58 21.85
C SER A 42 9.59 -14.90 20.63
N VAL A 43 10.26 -14.93 19.47
CA VAL A 43 9.71 -14.33 18.23
C VAL A 43 8.34 -14.91 17.86
N SER A 44 8.14 -16.20 18.08
CA SER A 44 6.86 -16.89 17.85
C SER A 44 5.76 -16.34 18.76
N ALA A 45 6.05 -16.24 20.06
CA ALA A 45 5.15 -15.66 21.05
C ALA A 45 4.82 -14.19 20.75
N LEU A 46 5.81 -13.39 20.35
CA LEU A 46 5.60 -11.99 19.95
C LEU A 46 4.66 -11.85 18.75
N ILE A 47 4.75 -12.74 17.75
CA ILE A 47 3.84 -12.69 16.59
C ILE A 47 2.42 -13.08 16.99
N SER A 48 2.24 -14.10 17.83
CA SER A 48 0.92 -14.49 18.35
C SER A 48 0.31 -13.38 19.21
N ASN A 49 1.10 -12.81 20.13
CA ASN A 49 0.68 -11.68 20.96
C ASN A 49 0.31 -10.47 20.11
N PHE A 50 1.03 -10.19 19.03
CA PHE A 50 0.68 -9.11 18.11
C PHE A 50 -0.71 -9.27 17.50
N PHE A 51 -1.01 -10.46 16.98
CA PHE A 51 -2.33 -10.70 16.42
C PHE A 51 -3.42 -10.69 17.49
N ASN A 52 -3.16 -11.28 18.66
CA ASN A 52 -4.08 -11.24 19.79
C ASN A 52 -4.39 -9.79 20.20
N THR A 53 -3.36 -9.00 20.50
CA THR A 53 -3.46 -7.61 20.92
C THR A 53 -4.29 -6.79 19.93
N PHE A 54 -3.97 -6.81 18.63
CA PHE A 54 -4.66 -5.95 17.66
C PHE A 54 -5.98 -6.50 17.12
N ALA A 55 -6.26 -7.80 17.31
CA ALA A 55 -7.58 -8.37 17.07
C ALA A 55 -8.60 -7.91 18.13
N THR A 56 -8.18 -7.86 19.39
CA THR A 56 -9.04 -7.47 20.54
C THR A 56 -8.89 -6.00 20.94
N TRP A 57 -8.00 -5.25 20.28
CA TRP A 57 -7.78 -3.84 20.61
C TRP A 57 -9.10 -3.03 20.48
N PRO A 58 -9.43 -2.19 21.47
CA PRO A 58 -10.66 -1.41 21.48
C PRO A 58 -10.56 -0.18 20.58
N TRP A 59 -10.37 -0.39 19.27
CA TRP A 59 -10.39 0.69 18.29
C TRP A 59 -11.67 1.53 18.42
N PRO A 60 -11.59 2.89 18.41
CA PRO A 60 -10.47 3.72 17.99
C PRO A 60 -9.53 4.18 19.13
N THR A 61 -9.39 3.48 20.25
CA THR A 61 -8.37 3.83 21.25
C THR A 61 -6.97 3.88 20.60
N PRO A 62 -6.17 4.95 20.81
CA PRO A 62 -4.87 5.10 20.15
C PRO A 62 -3.83 4.13 20.70
N VAL A 63 -2.98 3.62 19.81
CA VAL A 63 -1.77 2.89 20.21
C VAL A 63 -0.65 3.90 20.45
N VAL A 64 -0.07 3.88 21.65
CA VAL A 64 0.96 4.82 22.11
C VAL A 64 2.12 4.02 22.73
N LEU A 65 3.36 4.35 22.35
CA LEU A 65 4.56 3.74 22.96
C LEU A 65 4.89 4.42 24.30
N GLN A 66 5.46 3.67 25.25
CA GLN A 66 5.67 4.13 26.63
C GLN A 66 6.63 5.33 26.77
N ASP A 67 7.59 5.51 25.84
CA ASP A 67 8.57 6.62 25.88
C ASP A 67 8.09 7.92 25.21
N GLY A 68 6.88 7.95 24.66
CA GLY A 68 6.32 9.19 24.14
C GLY A 68 5.92 10.10 25.30
N MET A 69 6.74 11.11 25.62
CA MET A 69 6.37 12.14 26.60
C MET A 69 4.94 12.60 26.33
N LEU A 70 4.06 12.33 27.28
CA LEU A 70 2.68 12.81 27.25
C LEU A 70 2.72 14.33 27.33
N THR A 71 2.67 15.01 26.19
CA THR A 71 2.14 16.37 26.18
C THR A 71 0.65 16.25 26.46
N ALA A 72 0.33 16.33 27.76
CA ALA A 72 -1.03 16.42 28.24
C ALA A 72 -1.71 17.62 27.54
N GLY A 73 -2.57 17.34 26.55
CA GLY A 73 -3.33 18.39 25.86
C GLY A 73 -3.54 18.20 24.36
N ALA A 74 -2.91 17.24 23.68
CA ALA A 74 -3.20 17.01 22.27
C ALA A 74 -4.64 16.46 22.10
N VAL A 75 -5.51 17.28 21.52
CA VAL A 75 -6.88 16.92 21.14
C VAL A 75 -6.82 15.67 20.28
N ILE A 76 -7.38 14.56 20.77
CA ILE A 76 -7.56 13.36 19.97
C ILE A 76 -8.61 13.72 18.93
N GLU A 77 -8.21 13.90 17.68
CA GLU A 77 -9.19 14.04 16.61
C GLU A 77 -10.01 12.75 16.54
N THR A 78 -11.29 12.88 16.86
CA THR A 78 -12.27 11.82 17.11
C THR A 78 -12.72 11.05 15.85
N GLN A 79 -12.00 11.17 14.72
CA GLN A 79 -12.45 10.69 13.42
C GLN A 79 -11.60 9.56 12.79
N SER A 80 -10.44 9.21 13.37
CA SER A 80 -9.63 8.10 12.83
C SER A 80 -10.14 6.73 13.31
N PHE A 81 -10.29 5.78 12.38
CA PHE A 81 -10.70 4.41 12.71
C PHE A 81 -9.61 3.61 13.45
N MET A 82 -8.33 3.91 13.20
CA MET A 82 -7.18 3.17 13.74
C MET A 82 -6.02 4.12 14.06
N PRO A 83 -6.13 4.93 15.12
CA PRO A 83 -5.08 5.89 15.48
C PRO A 83 -3.82 5.21 16.04
N ILE A 84 -2.68 5.56 15.46
CA ILE A 84 -1.35 5.06 15.83
C ILE A 84 -0.45 6.29 16.01
N ARG A 85 -0.03 6.57 17.25
CA ARG A 85 0.74 7.78 17.55
C ARG A 85 2.23 7.61 17.27
N LEU A 86 2.82 8.65 16.68
CA LEU A 86 4.25 8.71 16.44
C LEU A 86 4.99 9.19 17.70
N PRO A 87 6.14 8.60 18.07
CA PRO A 87 6.85 8.94 19.32
C PRO A 87 7.40 10.37 19.42
N CYS A 88 7.48 11.11 18.30
CA CYS A 88 8.13 12.42 18.23
C CYS A 88 7.38 13.45 17.37
N SER A 89 6.09 13.22 17.09
CA SER A 89 5.27 14.19 16.35
C SER A 89 4.28 14.86 17.32
N PRO A 90 4.24 16.21 17.38
CA PRO A 90 3.20 16.92 18.14
C PRO A 90 1.82 16.81 17.48
N HIS A 91 1.76 16.34 16.24
CA HIS A 91 0.53 16.09 15.48
C HIS A 91 0.30 14.59 15.30
N ASP A 92 -0.96 14.15 15.41
CA ASP A 92 -1.34 12.77 15.10
C ASP A 92 -0.93 12.44 13.65
N CYS A 93 -0.29 11.29 13.44
CA CYS A 93 -0.09 10.79 12.09
C CYS A 93 -1.48 10.43 11.52
N HIS A 94 -2.02 11.28 10.66
CA HIS A 94 -3.29 10.98 10.01
C HIS A 94 -3.10 9.75 9.11
N SER A 95 -3.56 8.60 9.59
CA SER A 95 -3.60 7.40 8.76
C SER A 95 -4.62 7.62 7.64
N ASN A 96 -4.31 7.12 6.45
CA ASN A 96 -5.26 7.16 5.32
C ASN A 96 -6.37 6.10 5.44
N ILE A 97 -6.51 5.44 6.60
CA ILE A 97 -7.44 4.34 6.81
C ILE A 97 -8.89 4.83 6.69
N THR A 98 -9.67 4.12 5.89
CA THR A 98 -11.10 4.37 5.64
C THR A 98 -11.94 3.28 6.30
N ARG A 99 -13.27 3.34 6.14
CA ARG A 99 -14.18 2.35 6.74
C ARG A 99 -13.91 0.95 6.21
N SER A 100 -13.71 0.80 4.89
CA SER A 100 -13.50 -0.51 4.27
C SER A 100 -12.13 -1.09 4.61
N THR A 101 -11.08 -0.26 4.56
CA THR A 101 -9.73 -0.75 4.86
C THR A 101 -9.56 -1.07 6.34
N PHE A 102 -10.17 -0.29 7.24
CA PHE A 102 -10.25 -0.62 8.65
C PHE A 102 -10.91 -1.99 8.88
N TYR A 103 -12.07 -2.22 8.26
CA TYR A 103 -12.75 -3.50 8.34
C TYR A 103 -11.85 -4.65 7.87
N LYS A 104 -11.19 -4.50 6.72
CA LYS A 104 -10.27 -5.52 6.21
C LYS A 104 -9.09 -5.77 7.14
N ILE A 105 -8.43 -4.72 7.64
CA ILE A 105 -7.33 -4.84 8.61
C ILE A 105 -7.80 -5.62 9.84
N ARG A 106 -8.97 -5.31 10.39
CA ARG A 106 -9.53 -6.02 11.55
C ARG A 106 -9.79 -7.50 11.26
N ILE A 107 -10.38 -7.83 10.12
CA ILE A 107 -10.62 -9.23 9.73
C ILE A 107 -9.29 -9.99 9.58
N GLU A 108 -8.26 -9.36 9.02
CA GLU A 108 -6.95 -10.00 8.87
C GLU A 108 -6.20 -10.14 10.21
N PHE A 109 -6.35 -9.21 11.16
CA PHE A 109 -5.85 -9.41 12.53
C PHE A 109 -6.57 -10.58 13.23
N LEU A 110 -7.91 -10.65 13.12
CA LEU A 110 -8.69 -11.77 13.66
C LEU A 110 -8.29 -13.11 13.04
N ARG A 111 -8.04 -13.14 11.72
CA ARG A 111 -7.51 -14.33 11.03
C ARG A 111 -6.14 -14.73 11.59
N GLY A 112 -5.22 -13.77 11.71
CA GLY A 112 -3.91 -14.02 12.29
C GLY A 112 -3.98 -14.55 13.71
N HIS A 113 -4.89 -14.00 14.54
CA HIS A 113 -5.08 -14.44 15.92
C HIS A 113 -5.58 -15.89 15.98
N ARG A 114 -6.57 -16.25 15.16
CA ARG A 114 -7.06 -17.64 15.07
C ARG A 114 -5.96 -18.63 14.66
N LEU A 115 -5.12 -18.25 13.69
CA LEU A 115 -4.03 -19.10 13.21
C LEU A 115 -2.88 -19.23 14.22
N THR A 116 -2.67 -18.21 15.06
CA THR A 116 -1.56 -18.19 16.03
C THR A 116 -1.95 -18.51 17.47
N LYS A 117 -3.23 -18.85 17.72
CA LYS A 117 -3.75 -19.13 19.07
C LYS A 117 -3.07 -20.33 19.73
N ASP A 118 -2.77 -21.37 18.95
CA ASP A 118 -2.22 -22.63 19.45
C ASP A 118 -0.75 -22.78 19.06
N ILE A 119 0.12 -21.95 19.65
CA ILE A 119 1.57 -21.93 19.37
C ILE A 119 2.24 -23.29 19.68
N LEU A 120 1.65 -24.08 20.57
CA LEU A 120 2.16 -25.40 20.99
C LEU A 120 1.84 -26.53 19.99
N LYS A 121 1.11 -26.25 18.90
CA LYS A 121 0.88 -27.27 17.85
C LYS A 121 2.21 -27.58 17.12
N PRO A 122 2.46 -28.86 16.79
CA PRO A 122 3.68 -29.29 16.09
C PRO A 122 3.89 -28.60 14.73
N ASP A 123 2.78 -28.24 14.07
CA ASP A 123 2.77 -27.36 12.89
C ASP A 123 1.84 -26.17 13.15
N PRO A 124 2.37 -25.02 13.59
CA PRO A 124 1.58 -23.83 13.91
C PRO A 124 1.02 -23.12 12.65
N GLY A 125 1.09 -23.72 11.45
CA GLY A 125 0.44 -23.18 10.26
C GLY A 125 1.03 -21.83 9.81
N TRP A 126 2.33 -21.61 10.05
CA TRP A 126 3.03 -20.37 9.65
C TRP A 126 2.88 -20.07 8.17
N SER A 127 2.88 -21.10 7.33
CA SER A 127 2.61 -20.99 5.90
C SER A 127 1.27 -20.30 5.62
N SER A 128 0.22 -20.69 6.34
CA SER A 128 -1.13 -20.13 6.19
C SER A 128 -1.22 -18.67 6.61
N ILE A 129 -0.43 -18.22 7.59
CA ILE A 129 -0.38 -16.79 7.96
C ILE A 129 0.08 -15.93 6.78
N PHE A 130 1.05 -16.42 6.00
CA PHE A 130 1.66 -15.70 4.89
C PHE A 130 1.04 -16.01 3.51
N GLU A 131 -0.04 -16.79 3.45
CA GLU A 131 -0.78 -17.03 2.20
C GLU A 131 -1.25 -15.71 1.57
N PRO A 132 -1.12 -15.52 0.26
CA PRO A 132 -1.65 -14.35 -0.43
C PRO A 132 -3.16 -14.17 -0.25
N PHE A 133 -3.64 -12.92 -0.18
CA PHE A 133 -5.07 -12.61 -0.12
C PHE A 133 -5.79 -13.03 -1.41
N PRO A 134 -6.82 -13.90 -1.36
CA PRO A 134 -7.43 -14.49 -2.54
C PRO A 134 -8.46 -13.55 -3.21
N TYR A 135 -8.00 -12.41 -3.77
CA TYR A 135 -8.86 -11.39 -4.37
C TYR A 135 -9.90 -11.96 -5.36
N SER A 136 -9.46 -12.78 -6.32
CA SER A 136 -10.32 -13.40 -7.35
C SER A 136 -11.39 -14.34 -6.81
N LYS A 137 -11.17 -14.91 -5.61
CA LYS A 137 -12.15 -15.77 -4.93
C LYS A 137 -13.05 -14.98 -3.97
N GLN A 138 -12.54 -13.87 -3.45
CA GLN A 138 -13.22 -13.06 -2.45
C GLN A 138 -14.23 -12.09 -3.07
N TYR A 139 -13.95 -11.59 -4.27
CA TYR A 139 -14.77 -10.58 -4.94
C TYR A 139 -15.21 -11.06 -6.32
N THR A 140 -16.47 -10.79 -6.66
CA THR A 140 -17.03 -11.09 -7.97
C THR A 140 -16.86 -9.94 -8.95
N ARG A 141 -16.78 -8.70 -8.45
CA ARG A 141 -16.66 -7.47 -9.22
C ARG A 141 -15.47 -6.65 -8.75
N PHE A 142 -14.85 -5.92 -9.68
CA PHE A 142 -13.70 -5.07 -9.44
C PHE A 142 -13.86 -3.72 -10.12
N VAL A 143 -13.34 -2.67 -9.50
CA VAL A 143 -13.02 -1.42 -10.21
C VAL A 143 -11.67 -1.62 -10.88
N LYS A 144 -11.62 -1.56 -12.20
CA LYS A 144 -10.38 -1.42 -12.98
C LYS A 144 -10.02 0.06 -13.03
N ILE A 145 -8.84 0.40 -12.52
CA ILE A 145 -8.23 1.73 -12.64
C ILE A 145 -7.12 1.61 -13.67
N TYR A 146 -7.31 2.17 -14.85
CA TYR A 146 -6.33 2.13 -15.94
C TYR A 146 -5.64 3.49 -16.03
N LEU A 147 -4.31 3.50 -16.08
CA LEU A 147 -3.47 4.69 -16.26
C LEU A 147 -2.53 4.46 -17.44
N SER A 148 -2.38 5.46 -18.32
CA SER A 148 -1.33 5.42 -19.35
C SER A 148 -0.70 6.79 -19.57
N ALA A 149 0.54 6.75 -20.09
CA ALA A 149 1.32 7.92 -20.45
C ALA A 149 2.19 7.62 -21.69
N PRO A 150 2.67 8.65 -22.41
CA PRO A 150 3.52 8.50 -23.60
C PRO A 150 4.79 7.66 -23.39
N ASP A 151 5.45 7.80 -22.24
CA ASP A 151 6.68 7.08 -21.89
C ASP A 151 6.67 6.58 -20.44
N GLN A 152 7.67 5.78 -20.07
CA GLN A 152 7.76 5.12 -18.76
C GLN A 152 8.05 6.07 -17.61
N ASP A 153 8.83 7.14 -17.83
CA ASP A 153 9.17 8.09 -16.78
C ASP A 153 7.95 8.94 -16.43
N GLU A 154 7.25 9.43 -17.46
CA GLU A 154 5.98 10.15 -17.30
C GLU A 154 4.89 9.27 -16.67
N LEU A 155 4.85 7.97 -17.00
CA LEU A 155 3.93 7.02 -16.38
C LEU A 155 4.23 6.86 -14.89
N GLY A 156 5.51 6.78 -14.50
CA GLY A 156 5.94 6.69 -13.10
C GLY A 156 5.44 7.88 -12.28
N ASP A 157 5.65 9.10 -12.79
CA ASP A 157 5.17 10.33 -12.16
C ASP A 157 3.65 10.37 -12.09
N TRP A 158 2.96 9.99 -13.17
CA TRP A 158 1.50 9.95 -13.21
C TRP A 158 0.92 8.96 -12.21
N VAL A 159 1.45 7.74 -12.16
CA VAL A 159 1.06 6.71 -11.19
C VAL A 159 1.30 7.20 -9.76
N GLY A 160 2.44 7.85 -9.50
CA GLY A 160 2.74 8.46 -8.20
C GLY A 160 1.73 9.53 -7.80
N TRP A 161 1.40 10.43 -8.73
CA TRP A 161 0.41 11.48 -8.52
C TRP A 161 -0.98 10.91 -8.21
N VAL A 162 -1.45 9.95 -9.02
CA VAL A 162 -2.75 9.31 -8.83
C VAL A 162 -2.80 8.54 -7.50
N LYS A 163 -1.75 7.78 -7.15
CA LYS A 163 -1.65 7.07 -5.87
C LYS A 163 -1.76 8.01 -4.68
N SER A 164 -1.21 9.22 -4.74
CA SER A 164 -1.33 10.19 -3.64
C SER A 164 -2.77 10.60 -3.33
N ARG A 165 -3.69 10.42 -4.28
CA ARG A 165 -5.12 10.74 -4.17
C ARG A 165 -6.03 9.51 -4.10
N PHE A 166 -5.49 8.29 -4.08
CA PHE A 166 -6.29 7.06 -3.97
C PHE A 166 -7.26 7.06 -2.79
N ARG A 167 -6.91 7.71 -1.68
CA ARG A 167 -7.84 7.86 -0.55
C ARG A 167 -9.13 8.59 -0.96
N CYS A 168 -9.06 9.63 -1.78
CA CYS A 168 -10.24 10.36 -2.26
C CYS A 168 -11.14 9.46 -3.12
N LEU A 169 -10.54 8.72 -4.05
CA LEU A 169 -11.27 7.72 -4.87
C LEU A 169 -11.93 6.65 -4.00
N LEU A 170 -11.18 6.12 -3.03
CA LEU A 170 -11.68 5.09 -2.12
C LEU A 170 -12.88 5.59 -1.31
N LEU A 171 -12.81 6.79 -0.74
CA LEU A 171 -13.94 7.40 -0.01
C LEU A 171 -15.17 7.57 -0.91
N LYS A 172 -14.98 7.99 -2.17
CA LYS A 172 -16.08 8.15 -3.11
C LYS A 172 -16.73 6.82 -3.49
N LEU A 173 -15.92 5.77 -3.67
CA LEU A 173 -16.39 4.41 -3.90
C LEU A 173 -17.12 3.85 -2.66
N GLU A 174 -16.66 4.15 -1.45
CA GLU A 174 -17.34 3.74 -0.22
C GLU A 174 -18.71 4.40 -0.04
N GLU A 175 -18.82 5.67 -0.41
CA GLU A 175 -20.06 6.44 -0.39
C GLU A 175 -21.10 5.85 -1.35
N LEU A 176 -20.69 5.53 -2.59
CA LEU A 176 -21.61 5.16 -3.67
C LEU A 176 -21.83 3.65 -3.81
N GLN A 177 -20.79 2.83 -3.59
CA GLN A 177 -20.82 1.38 -3.80
C GLN A 177 -20.70 0.58 -2.49
N GLY A 178 -20.53 1.25 -1.35
CA GLY A 178 -20.51 0.62 -0.03
C GLY A 178 -19.11 0.20 0.42
N PHE A 179 -18.73 -1.06 0.15
CA PHE A 179 -17.43 -1.60 0.57
C PHE A 179 -16.49 -1.75 -0.63
N CYS A 180 -15.28 -1.21 -0.50
CA CYS A 180 -14.24 -1.30 -1.52
C CYS A 180 -12.93 -1.75 -0.88
N ASP A 181 -12.31 -2.79 -1.47
CA ASP A 181 -11.02 -3.30 -1.05
C ASP A 181 -9.93 -2.96 -2.07
N PRO A 182 -9.09 -1.96 -1.81
CA PRO A 182 -7.99 -1.64 -2.70
C PRO A 182 -6.96 -2.79 -2.76
N ASN A 183 -6.62 -3.22 -3.97
CA ASN A 183 -5.46 -4.07 -4.19
C ASN A 183 -4.25 -3.17 -4.53
N PRO A 184 -3.18 -3.16 -3.72
CA PRO A 184 -2.00 -2.36 -3.99
C PRO A 184 -1.14 -2.90 -5.14
N MET A 185 -1.46 -4.09 -5.68
CA MET A 185 -0.71 -4.70 -6.79
C MET A 185 -0.96 -3.95 -8.11
N GLU A 186 0.14 -3.72 -8.83
CA GLU A 186 0.17 -3.13 -10.16
C GLU A 186 0.21 -4.22 -11.22
N TYR A 187 -0.60 -4.05 -12.26
CA TYR A 187 -0.65 -4.91 -13.43
C TYR A 187 -0.37 -4.08 -14.68
N VAL A 188 -0.04 -4.76 -15.78
CA VAL A 188 0.13 -4.14 -17.10
C VAL A 188 -0.87 -4.80 -18.04
N ASP A 189 -1.59 -3.98 -18.79
CA ASP A 189 -2.44 -4.40 -19.89
C ASP A 189 -1.54 -4.72 -21.10
N MET A 190 -1.41 -6.01 -21.40
CA MET A 190 -0.49 -6.51 -22.44
C MET A 190 -1.04 -6.31 -23.85
N ASP A 191 -2.34 -6.01 -23.98
CA ASP A 191 -3.00 -5.78 -25.26
C ASP A 191 -2.78 -4.34 -25.76
N VAL A 192 -2.15 -3.49 -24.94
CA VAL A 192 -1.88 -2.08 -25.24
C VAL A 192 -0.37 -1.85 -25.34
N LEU A 193 0.07 -1.23 -26.45
CA LEU A 193 1.49 -0.92 -26.69
C LEU A 193 1.99 0.26 -25.84
N GLU A 194 1.11 1.20 -25.50
CA GLU A 194 1.46 2.35 -24.68
C GLU A 194 1.81 1.92 -23.25
N PRO A 195 2.84 2.57 -22.63
CA PRO A 195 3.13 2.41 -21.21
C PRO A 195 1.87 2.60 -20.36
N ASN A 196 1.53 1.57 -19.58
CA ASN A 196 0.33 1.58 -18.76
C ASN A 196 0.50 0.84 -17.43
N VAL A 197 -0.32 1.22 -16.45
CA VAL A 197 -0.48 0.54 -15.17
C VAL A 197 -1.96 0.38 -14.88
N VAL A 198 -2.33 -0.80 -14.41
CA VAL A 198 -3.70 -1.17 -14.05
C VAL A 198 -3.78 -1.62 -12.60
N PHE A 199 -4.80 -1.15 -11.89
CA PHE A 199 -5.18 -1.63 -10.56
C PHE A 199 -6.56 -2.27 -10.60
N TYR A 200 -6.79 -3.28 -9.77
CA TYR A 200 -8.08 -3.93 -9.62
C TYR A 200 -8.52 -3.91 -8.16
N TRP A 201 -9.50 -3.07 -7.83
CA TRP A 201 -10.00 -2.96 -6.46
C TRP A 201 -11.27 -3.78 -6.30
N GLY A 202 -11.30 -4.64 -5.29
CA GLY A 202 -12.43 -5.52 -5.01
C GLY A 202 -13.65 -4.72 -4.59
N LEU A 203 -14.82 -5.10 -5.11
CA LEU A 203 -16.10 -4.53 -4.73
C LEU A 203 -17.00 -5.61 -4.14
N ASN A 204 -17.72 -5.28 -3.08
CA ASN A 204 -18.84 -6.10 -2.64
C ASN A 204 -20.12 -5.66 -3.38
N PRO A 205 -21.01 -6.60 -3.72
CA PRO A 205 -22.30 -6.27 -4.30
C PRO A 205 -23.14 -5.48 -3.27
N SER A 206 -23.29 -4.18 -3.51
CA SER A 206 -24.28 -3.34 -2.83
C SER A 206 -25.70 -3.76 -3.26
N LYS A 207 -26.67 -3.61 -2.34
CA LYS A 207 -28.10 -3.81 -2.61
C LYS A 207 -28.69 -2.78 -3.58
N SER A 208 -28.01 -1.65 -3.79
CA SER A 208 -28.40 -0.66 -4.80
C SER A 208 -27.73 -0.96 -6.13
N SER A 209 -28.51 -1.41 -7.10
CA SER A 209 -28.11 -1.27 -8.50
C SER A 209 -28.14 0.22 -8.82
N PHE A 210 -26.99 0.89 -8.94
CA PHE A 210 -26.79 1.92 -9.97
C PHE A 210 -25.30 2.18 -10.19
N THR A 211 -24.87 1.79 -11.39
CA THR A 211 -23.61 2.07 -12.08
C THR A 211 -23.50 3.55 -12.40
N ASN A 212 -22.67 4.29 -11.67
CA ASN A 212 -22.13 5.53 -12.23
C ASN A 212 -20.63 5.64 -11.98
N VAL A 213 -19.89 4.63 -12.47
CA VAL A 213 -18.42 4.68 -12.47
C VAL A 213 -17.91 5.88 -13.26
N LYS A 214 -18.62 6.31 -14.29
CA LYS A 214 -18.33 7.55 -15.02
C LYS A 214 -18.37 8.78 -14.11
N PHE A 215 -19.39 8.92 -13.26
CA PHE A 215 -19.45 10.01 -12.29
C PHE A 215 -18.31 9.94 -11.26
N VAL A 216 -17.95 8.74 -10.80
CA VAL A 216 -16.79 8.56 -9.90
C VAL A 216 -15.49 8.97 -10.61
N GLU A 217 -15.35 8.59 -11.88
CA GLU A 217 -14.20 8.94 -12.71
C GLU A 217 -14.12 10.46 -12.91
N GLU A 218 -15.19 11.10 -13.33
CA GLU A 218 -15.26 12.56 -13.49
C GLU A 218 -14.95 13.31 -12.20
N ASP A 219 -15.49 12.84 -11.06
CA ASP A 219 -15.21 13.42 -9.75
C ASP A 219 -13.74 13.28 -9.35
N PHE A 220 -13.18 12.10 -9.60
CA PHE A 220 -11.79 11.84 -9.29
C PHE A 220 -10.84 12.60 -10.23
N LEU A 221 -11.15 12.72 -11.52
CA LEU A 221 -10.41 13.54 -12.48
C LEU A 221 -10.41 15.02 -12.08
N ARG A 222 -11.56 15.56 -11.63
CA ARG A 222 -11.61 16.93 -11.07
C ARG A 222 -10.64 17.10 -9.90
N ASN A 223 -10.57 16.11 -9.00
CA ASN A 223 -9.64 16.13 -7.87
C ASN A 223 -8.16 16.01 -8.32
N LEU A 224 -7.89 15.15 -9.32
CA LEU A 224 -6.54 14.95 -9.87
C LEU A 224 -5.99 16.20 -10.54
N TYR A 225 -6.82 16.92 -11.29
CA TYR A 225 -6.40 18.11 -12.03
C TYR A 225 -6.43 19.39 -11.19
N SER A 226 -7.06 19.37 -10.01
CA SER A 226 -6.88 20.42 -9.02
C SER A 226 -5.42 20.42 -8.50
N GLY A 227 -4.63 21.38 -8.98
CA GLY A 227 -3.23 21.60 -8.57
C GLY A 227 -2.18 20.76 -9.30
N TYR A 228 -2.54 19.99 -10.34
CA TYR A 228 -1.56 19.34 -11.21
C TYR A 228 -1.09 20.30 -12.29
N HIS A 229 0.22 20.51 -12.39
CA HIS A 229 0.82 21.46 -13.34
C HIS A 229 1.41 20.76 -14.59
N GLY A 230 1.23 19.45 -14.72
CA GLY A 230 1.69 18.65 -15.86
C GLY A 230 0.60 18.46 -16.92
N ILE A 231 0.99 17.87 -18.06
CA ILE A 231 0.07 17.49 -19.13
C ILE A 231 -0.91 16.45 -18.61
N HIS A 232 -2.20 16.63 -18.88
CA HIS A 232 -3.23 15.66 -18.52
C HIS A 232 -2.93 14.29 -19.14
N ARG A 233 -2.69 13.30 -18.29
CA ARG A 233 -2.48 11.90 -18.70
C ARG A 233 -3.78 11.12 -18.65
N LYS A 234 -3.80 10.00 -19.36
CA LYS A 234 -4.99 9.17 -19.51
C LYS A 234 -5.27 8.40 -18.23
N MET A 235 -6.52 8.43 -17.79
CA MET A 235 -7.02 7.64 -16.68
C MET A 235 -8.46 7.24 -17.00
N GLU A 236 -8.78 5.96 -16.78
CA GLU A 236 -10.12 5.41 -17.03
C GLU A 236 -10.53 4.53 -15.85
N LEU A 237 -11.82 4.60 -15.46
CA LEU A 237 -12.42 3.68 -14.51
C LEU A 237 -13.46 2.81 -15.21
N SER A 238 -13.42 1.51 -14.95
CA SER A 238 -14.45 0.59 -15.41
C SER A 238 -14.76 -0.48 -14.36
N ILE A 239 -15.93 -1.11 -14.47
CA ILE A 239 -16.25 -2.30 -13.67
C ILE A 239 -15.96 -3.52 -14.51
N VAL A 240 -15.21 -4.45 -13.95
CA VAL A 240 -14.94 -5.77 -14.52
C VAL A 240 -15.36 -6.87 -13.56
N GLN A 241 -15.69 -8.02 -14.10
CA GLN A 241 -15.98 -9.24 -13.35
C GLN A 241 -14.70 -10.01 -13.03
N ALA A 242 -14.76 -10.88 -12.03
CA ALA A 242 -13.61 -11.68 -11.59
C ALA A 242 -12.98 -12.53 -12.71
N PHE A 243 -13.80 -13.03 -13.65
CA PHE A 243 -13.32 -13.84 -14.77
C PHE A 243 -12.62 -13.02 -15.87
N GLU A 244 -12.79 -11.69 -15.87
CA GLU A 244 -12.14 -10.76 -16.81
C GLU A 244 -10.78 -10.28 -16.30
N LEU A 245 -10.42 -10.63 -15.05
CA LEU A 245 -9.10 -10.32 -14.52
C LEU A 245 -8.00 -11.04 -15.31
N PRO A 246 -6.81 -10.45 -15.47
CA PRO A 246 -5.72 -11.14 -16.15
C PRO A 246 -5.30 -12.39 -15.38
N LYS A 247 -4.74 -13.39 -16.07
CA LYS A 247 -4.39 -14.70 -15.46
C LYS A 247 -3.50 -14.57 -14.21
N ASN A 248 -2.57 -13.61 -14.19
CA ASN A 248 -1.71 -13.32 -13.04
C ASN A 248 -2.45 -12.64 -11.86
N ALA A 249 -3.60 -12.02 -12.09
CA ALA A 249 -4.51 -11.53 -11.06
C ALA A 249 -5.52 -12.60 -10.59
N GLN A 250 -5.88 -13.54 -11.47
CA GLN A 250 -6.76 -14.67 -11.13
C GLN A 250 -6.05 -15.71 -10.25
N PHE A 251 -4.82 -16.07 -10.62
CA PHE A 251 -4.00 -17.02 -9.89
C PHE A 251 -3.00 -16.24 -9.02
N ASN A 252 -3.25 -16.21 -7.71
CA ASN A 252 -2.24 -15.87 -6.71
C ASN A 252 -1.11 -16.91 -6.72
N ASN A 253 -0.33 -16.96 -7.80
CA ASN A 253 0.61 -18.04 -8.01
C ASN A 253 1.75 -17.91 -7.00
N ALA A 254 1.83 -18.91 -6.12
CA ALA A 254 2.82 -19.04 -5.05
C ALA A 254 4.24 -19.35 -5.56
N ASN A 255 4.49 -19.32 -6.87
CA ASN A 255 5.82 -19.49 -7.44
C ASN A 255 6.51 -18.14 -7.64
N GLY A 256 7.29 -17.74 -6.62
CA GLY A 256 8.17 -16.58 -6.63
C GLY A 256 9.35 -16.66 -7.62
N LYS A 257 9.19 -17.32 -8.78
CA LYS A 257 10.20 -17.36 -9.84
C LYS A 257 9.89 -16.45 -11.04
N ASN A 258 8.64 -15.99 -11.24
CA ASN A 258 8.31 -15.07 -12.35
C ASN A 258 7.54 -13.80 -11.95
N THR A 259 7.20 -13.59 -10.69
CA THR A 259 6.75 -12.27 -10.20
C THR A 259 7.97 -11.43 -9.84
N LYS A 260 8.70 -10.95 -10.85
CA LYS A 260 9.49 -9.72 -10.66
C LYS A 260 8.46 -8.63 -10.38
N ALA A 261 8.51 -8.04 -9.20
CA ALA A 261 8.10 -6.64 -9.09
C ALA A 261 8.91 -5.92 -10.18
N TYR A 262 8.24 -5.40 -11.21
CA TYR A 262 8.88 -4.84 -12.41
C TYR A 262 9.67 -3.55 -12.14
N TRP A 263 10.05 -3.29 -10.88
CA TRP A 263 11.11 -2.36 -10.50
C TRP A 263 12.51 -2.99 -10.60
N LYS A 264 12.65 -4.24 -11.07
CA LYS A 264 13.93 -4.96 -11.18
C LYS A 264 14.35 -5.36 -12.60
N ILE A 265 13.94 -4.61 -13.62
CA ILE A 265 14.55 -4.70 -14.95
C ILE A 265 14.83 -3.29 -15.47
N VAL A 266 15.82 -2.64 -14.87
CA VAL A 266 16.83 -1.82 -15.58
C VAL A 266 18.11 -1.92 -14.76
N ASP A 267 18.78 -3.07 -14.86
CA ASP A 267 20.22 -3.14 -14.59
C ASP A 267 20.86 -3.16 -15.98
N ASN A 268 21.06 -1.98 -16.56
CA ASN A 268 22.26 -1.64 -17.32
C ASN A 268 22.22 -0.14 -17.69
N GLU A 269 22.80 0.68 -16.82
CA GLU A 269 23.82 1.66 -17.16
C GLU A 269 24.33 2.24 -15.83
N GLN A 270 25.66 2.17 -15.63
CA GLN A 270 26.34 2.57 -14.39
C GLN A 270 26.02 4.04 -14.04
N ARG A 271 25.05 4.27 -13.18
CA ARG A 271 24.80 5.59 -12.56
C ARG A 271 25.37 5.60 -11.15
N THR A 272 26.38 6.42 -10.93
CA THR A 272 27.01 6.62 -9.62
C THR A 272 26.06 7.43 -8.71
N PRO A 273 25.72 6.94 -7.51
CA PRO A 273 24.91 7.69 -6.55
C PRO A 273 25.71 8.86 -5.96
N THR A 274 25.09 10.04 -5.90
CA THR A 274 25.68 11.27 -5.37
C THR A 274 25.15 11.52 -3.96
N TYR A 275 26.08 11.72 -3.02
CA TYR A 275 25.79 11.98 -1.61
C TYR A 275 26.12 13.43 -1.24
N SER A 276 25.41 13.96 -0.24
CA SER A 276 25.63 15.32 0.26
C SER A 276 27.07 15.49 0.78
N GLN A 277 27.75 16.56 0.35
CA GLN A 277 29.11 16.87 0.81
C GLN A 277 29.17 17.26 2.30
N HIS A 278 28.04 17.65 2.89
CA HIS A 278 27.96 18.03 4.31
C HIS A 278 27.48 16.88 5.21
N LEU A 279 26.82 15.87 4.65
CA LEU A 279 26.27 14.70 5.35
C LEU A 279 26.49 13.44 4.49
N PRO A 280 27.61 12.71 4.69
CA PRO A 280 28.11 11.69 3.76
C PRO A 280 27.17 10.50 3.51
N ASN A 281 26.14 10.31 4.34
CA ASN A 281 25.15 9.22 4.23
C ASN A 281 23.78 9.68 3.72
N TYR A 282 23.63 10.96 3.38
CA TYR A 282 22.38 11.50 2.86
C TYR A 282 22.41 11.51 1.33
N PHE A 283 21.55 10.68 0.73
CA PHE A 283 21.43 10.52 -0.72
C PHE A 283 20.76 11.75 -1.34
N VAL A 284 21.41 12.37 -2.33
CA VAL A 284 20.94 13.61 -2.97
C VAL A 284 20.46 13.36 -4.41
N GLY A 285 20.85 12.25 -5.03
CA GLY A 285 20.39 11.87 -6.38
C GLY A 285 21.44 11.06 -7.13
N TYR A 286 21.27 10.92 -8.44
CA TYR A 286 22.24 10.30 -9.35
C TYR A 286 22.87 11.36 -10.25
N ALA A 287 24.18 11.28 -10.50
CA ALA A 287 24.83 12.14 -11.49
C ALA A 287 24.50 11.66 -12.92
N ALA A 288 24.16 12.59 -13.81
CA ALA A 288 23.99 12.29 -15.23
C ALA A 288 25.36 11.98 -15.85
N THR A 289 25.48 10.86 -16.54
CA THR A 289 26.67 10.49 -17.32
C THR A 289 26.65 11.28 -18.63
N ASN A 290 27.50 12.32 -18.74
CA ASN A 290 27.70 13.04 -19.99
C ASN A 290 28.35 12.12 -21.03
N GLY A 291 27.62 11.81 -22.10
CA GLY A 291 28.18 11.30 -23.35
C GLY A 291 28.76 12.44 -24.19
N ASP A 292 30.03 12.27 -24.57
CA ASP A 292 30.75 12.92 -25.68
C ASP A 292 30.83 14.46 -25.76
N THR A 293 31.82 15.04 -25.06
CA THR A 293 32.50 16.25 -25.53
C THR A 293 33.67 15.87 -26.44
N LYS A 294 33.48 16.01 -27.76
CA LYS A 294 34.57 16.06 -28.73
C LYS A 294 35.49 17.24 -28.42
N TYR A 295 36.78 16.95 -28.18
CA TYR A 295 37.85 17.95 -28.21
C TYR A 295 38.03 18.49 -29.64
N PRO A 296 38.16 19.81 -29.84
CA PRO A 296 38.95 20.35 -30.95
C PRO A 296 40.41 20.49 -30.50
N SER A 297 41.29 19.91 -31.31
CA SER A 297 42.74 19.97 -31.20
C SER A 297 43.28 21.39 -31.06
N ALA A 298 44.27 21.55 -30.17
CA ALA A 298 45.17 22.69 -30.17
C ALA A 298 45.96 22.74 -31.49
N GLY A 299 46.07 23.94 -32.08
CA GLY A 299 46.88 24.21 -33.25
C GLY A 299 47.21 25.69 -33.35
N SER A 300 48.52 25.97 -33.18
CA SER A 300 49.26 27.26 -33.28
C SER A 300 49.22 28.17 -32.07
#